data_AF-A0A496AVR2-F1
#
_entry.id   AF-A0A496AVR2-F1
#
_cell.length_a   1.000
_cell.length_b   1.000
_cell.length_c   1.000
_cell.angle_alpha   90.00
_cell.angle_beta   90.00
_cell.angle_gamma   90.00
#
_symmetry.space_group_name_H-M   'P 1'
#
loop_
_entity.id
_entity.type
_entity.pdbx_description
1 polymer ?
#
loop_
_entity_poly.entity_id
_entity_poly.type
_entity_poly.pdbx_seq_one_letter_code
_entity_poly.pdbx_strand_id
1 'polypeptide(L)'
;MNKHRNITVYAILGIICVWMLGCGGCNPEPAPTGMTPTEGPESGGTSVQITGENFDTKNGVTVTFGNIKGLSATTSSATVVTVVTPEGKAGESVSVVITNNGKPDVPVTLNEKFTYTDATPPTVTSTDPADGTVLSEYEDSLNIRDSLTVSFSEAVDANSVNIQVAIAKTEESLSEPAEGMLSGTVSGSGNSVTFTADMPMRCGRMYTVTVSDATDMAGNALVDSHSFSFSTTTPELVRSYHVKEEDIEDENGEAALRLIASRPEIYDDPEKWTRLVAGNQDDYIFDRDRLIAGQHLWIRRGPAWGDK
;
A
#
# COMPACT_ATOMS: atom_id res chain seq x y z
N MET A 1 31.85 -35.34 -96.51
CA MET A 1 30.73 -34.76 -95.76
C MET A 1 30.70 -35.34 -94.34
N ASN A 2 30.79 -34.45 -93.36
CA ASN A 2 30.38 -34.51 -91.94
C ASN A 2 30.96 -35.55 -90.94
N LYS A 3 32.10 -35.13 -90.37
CA LYS A 3 32.44 -34.98 -88.94
C LYS A 3 31.27 -35.09 -87.93
N HIS A 4 31.47 -35.82 -86.83
CA HIS A 4 31.29 -35.31 -85.45
C HIS A 4 32.19 -36.07 -84.45
N ARG A 5 32.93 -35.27 -83.66
CA ARG A 5 33.77 -35.62 -82.51
C ARG A 5 32.95 -35.49 -81.22
N ASN A 6 33.32 -36.21 -80.15
CA ASN A 6 33.58 -35.71 -78.76
C ASN A 6 33.45 -36.88 -77.75
N ILE A 7 34.52 -37.34 -77.09
CA ILE A 7 35.17 -36.79 -75.86
C ILE A 7 34.21 -36.95 -74.66
N THR A 8 34.46 -37.79 -73.63
CA THR A 8 35.26 -37.49 -72.41
C THR A 8 35.19 -38.74 -71.47
N VAL A 9 36.25 -39.50 -71.20
CA VAL A 9 37.21 -39.46 -70.07
C VAL A 9 36.68 -39.91 -68.68
N TYR A 10 37.36 -40.96 -68.17
CA TYR A 10 37.56 -41.54 -66.82
C TYR A 10 37.17 -40.78 -65.53
N ALA A 11 36.62 -41.53 -64.55
CA ALA A 11 36.92 -41.52 -63.10
C ALA A 11 36.18 -42.73 -62.46
N ILE A 12 36.78 -43.85 -62.03
CA ILE A 12 37.75 -44.16 -60.96
C ILE A 12 37.29 -43.73 -59.55
N LEU A 13 37.06 -44.77 -58.72
CA LEU A 13 37.09 -44.85 -57.25
C LEU A 13 36.47 -43.73 -56.40
N GLY A 14 35.47 -44.11 -55.60
CA GLY A 14 35.19 -43.42 -54.34
C GLY A 14 33.85 -43.78 -53.71
N ILE A 15 33.91 -44.37 -52.51
CA ILE A 15 32.91 -44.30 -51.43
C ILE A 15 31.82 -45.40 -51.47
N ILE A 16 32.26 -46.64 -51.18
CA ILE A 16 31.55 -47.47 -50.19
C ILE A 16 32.06 -47.01 -48.82
N CYS A 17 31.37 -46.03 -48.22
CA CYS A 17 31.48 -45.73 -46.79
C CYS A 17 30.17 -45.08 -46.31
N VAL A 18 29.05 -45.68 -46.69
CA VAL A 18 27.76 -45.46 -46.02
C VAL A 18 27.56 -46.71 -45.17
N TRP A 19 27.24 -46.54 -43.88
CA TRP A 19 26.97 -47.56 -42.84
C TRP A 19 27.98 -47.71 -41.68
N MET A 20 29.00 -46.86 -41.52
CA MET A 20 29.71 -46.72 -40.24
C MET A 20 30.10 -45.26 -39.92
N LEU A 21 29.14 -44.34 -40.02
CA LEU A 21 29.17 -43.15 -39.17
C LEU A 21 28.23 -43.43 -38.02
N GLY A 22 28.73 -44.12 -37.00
CA GLY A 22 28.12 -44.00 -35.68
C GLY A 22 28.00 -42.52 -35.38
N CYS A 23 26.81 -42.04 -35.04
CA CYS A 23 26.63 -40.68 -34.55
C CYS A 23 27.33 -40.58 -33.19
N GLY A 24 28.66 -40.50 -33.17
CA GLY A 24 29.46 -40.15 -31.99
C GLY A 24 29.30 -38.67 -31.60
N GLY A 25 28.18 -38.05 -31.99
CA GLY A 25 27.91 -36.63 -31.89
C GLY A 25 26.42 -36.27 -31.81
N CYS A 26 25.54 -37.23 -31.52
CA CYS A 26 24.13 -36.94 -31.25
C CYS A 26 24.00 -36.65 -29.75
N ASN A 27 23.82 -35.39 -29.41
CA ASN A 27 23.51 -34.99 -28.03
C ASN A 27 22.12 -35.55 -27.66
N PRO A 28 21.99 -36.39 -26.61
CA PRO A 28 20.68 -36.88 -26.20
C PRO A 28 19.79 -35.72 -25.73
N GLU A 29 18.48 -35.89 -25.90
CA GLU A 29 17.49 -34.98 -25.34
C GLU A 29 17.57 -35.02 -23.79
N PRO A 30 17.53 -33.87 -23.11
CA PRO A 30 17.53 -33.84 -21.65
C PRO A 30 16.24 -34.48 -21.11
N ALA A 31 16.33 -35.23 -20.02
CA ALA A 31 15.18 -35.84 -19.35
C ALA A 31 15.04 -35.30 -17.92
N PRO A 32 14.59 -34.04 -17.75
CA PRO A 32 14.41 -33.44 -16.43
C PRO A 32 13.23 -34.10 -15.70
N THR A 33 13.41 -34.43 -14.43
CA THR A 33 12.41 -35.15 -13.61
C THR A 33 11.80 -34.31 -12.51
N GLY A 34 12.48 -33.26 -12.03
CA GLY A 34 11.96 -32.35 -11.02
C GLY A 34 12.93 -31.23 -10.68
N MET A 35 12.47 -30.26 -9.89
CA MET A 35 13.29 -29.15 -9.43
C MET A 35 13.06 -28.79 -7.95
N THR A 36 14.06 -28.17 -7.33
CA THR A 36 13.96 -27.70 -5.95
C THR A 36 14.83 -26.45 -5.74
N PRO A 37 14.30 -25.36 -5.15
CA PRO A 37 12.88 -25.14 -4.83
C PRO A 37 12.01 -24.95 -6.08
N THR A 38 10.69 -25.07 -5.94
CA THR A 38 9.70 -24.82 -7.02
C THR A 38 9.13 -23.40 -7.02
N GLU A 39 9.58 -22.56 -6.09
CA GLU A 39 9.13 -21.19 -5.95
C GLU A 39 10.25 -20.28 -5.41
N GLY A 40 10.07 -18.97 -5.55
CA GLY A 40 10.98 -17.95 -5.05
C GLY A 40 10.48 -16.54 -5.40
N PRO A 41 11.14 -15.49 -4.90
CA PRO A 41 10.68 -14.11 -5.05
C PRO A 41 10.65 -13.67 -6.52
N GLU A 42 9.71 -12.80 -6.85
CA GLU A 42 9.54 -12.14 -8.14
C GLU A 42 10.78 -11.38 -8.60
N SER A 43 11.62 -10.90 -7.68
CA SER A 43 12.92 -10.28 -8.00
C SER A 43 13.96 -11.27 -8.56
N GLY A 44 13.68 -12.57 -8.56
CA GLY A 44 14.57 -13.61 -9.07
C GLY A 44 15.69 -13.98 -8.09
N GLY A 45 16.78 -14.53 -8.62
CA GLY A 45 17.97 -14.86 -7.82
C GLY A 45 17.89 -16.18 -7.04
N THR A 46 16.81 -16.95 -7.19
CA THR A 46 16.64 -18.25 -6.53
C THR A 46 17.55 -19.29 -7.19
N SER A 47 18.40 -19.94 -6.40
CA SER A 47 19.23 -21.05 -6.86
C SER A 47 18.40 -22.33 -6.92
N VAL A 48 17.92 -22.69 -8.10
CA VAL A 48 17.12 -23.88 -8.37
C VAL A 48 18.01 -25.03 -8.83
N GLN A 49 17.89 -26.18 -8.18
CA GLN A 49 18.50 -27.43 -8.60
C GLN A 49 17.49 -28.25 -9.40
N ILE A 50 17.80 -28.51 -10.67
CA ILE A 50 17.04 -29.36 -11.57
C ILE A 50 17.71 -30.73 -11.60
N THR A 51 16.92 -31.77 -11.35
CA THR A 51 17.34 -33.18 -11.41
C THR A 51 16.78 -33.85 -12.65
N GLY A 52 17.48 -34.88 -13.12
CA GLY A 52 17.06 -35.64 -14.30
C GLY A 52 18.15 -36.54 -14.84
N GLU A 53 18.09 -36.79 -16.14
CA GLU A 53 19.10 -37.53 -16.89
C GLU A 53 19.49 -36.78 -18.17
N ASN A 54 20.59 -37.22 -18.78
CA ASN A 54 21.07 -36.76 -20.09
C ASN A 54 21.40 -35.27 -20.17
N PHE A 55 21.76 -34.60 -19.07
CA PHE A 55 22.23 -33.22 -19.14
C PHE A 55 23.63 -33.12 -19.78
N ASP A 56 23.78 -32.21 -20.73
CA ASP A 56 25.03 -32.02 -21.47
C ASP A 56 26.10 -31.38 -20.58
N THR A 57 27.05 -32.18 -20.12
CA THR A 57 28.20 -31.75 -19.30
C THR A 57 29.32 -31.12 -20.13
N LYS A 58 29.31 -31.26 -21.45
CA LYS A 58 30.37 -30.79 -22.34
C LYS A 58 30.09 -29.38 -22.86
N ASN A 59 28.87 -29.11 -23.33
CA ASN A 59 28.46 -27.81 -23.86
C ASN A 59 27.54 -27.04 -22.90
N GLY A 60 27.13 -27.68 -21.80
CA GLY A 60 26.22 -27.10 -20.82
C GLY A 60 24.76 -27.15 -21.27
N VAL A 61 23.91 -26.60 -20.41
CA VAL A 61 22.46 -26.57 -20.56
C VAL A 61 21.97 -25.13 -20.52
N THR A 62 20.99 -24.80 -21.34
CA THR A 62 20.20 -23.57 -21.22
C THR A 62 18.89 -23.90 -20.53
N VAL A 63 18.53 -23.08 -19.54
CA VAL A 63 17.25 -23.19 -18.83
C VAL A 63 16.51 -21.86 -18.95
N THR A 64 15.22 -21.92 -19.27
CA THR A 64 14.34 -20.75 -19.30
C THR A 64 13.17 -20.92 -18.33
N PHE A 65 12.76 -19.82 -17.72
CA PHE A 65 11.59 -19.67 -16.87
C PHE A 65 10.59 -18.82 -17.64
N GLY A 66 9.51 -19.45 -18.12
CA GLY A 66 8.69 -18.89 -19.20
C GLY A 66 9.54 -18.61 -20.44
N ASN A 67 9.56 -17.36 -20.87
CA ASN A 67 10.36 -16.90 -22.02
C ASN A 67 11.70 -16.25 -21.62
N ILE A 68 12.04 -16.23 -20.33
CA ILE A 68 13.23 -15.54 -19.82
C ILE A 68 14.30 -16.57 -19.47
N LYS A 69 15.52 -16.36 -19.95
CA LYS A 69 16.65 -17.24 -19.64
C LYS A 69 17.08 -17.07 -18.19
N GLY A 70 17.44 -18.17 -17.51
CA GLY A 70 18.08 -18.13 -16.20
C GLY A 70 19.36 -17.27 -16.21
N LEU A 71 19.65 -16.61 -15.09
CA LEU A 71 20.80 -15.71 -14.95
C LEU A 71 22.14 -16.46 -15.09
N SER A 72 22.16 -17.70 -14.62
CA SER A 72 23.26 -18.65 -14.83
C SER A 72 22.71 -20.07 -14.86
N ALA A 73 23.40 -20.97 -15.56
CA ALA A 73 23.11 -22.40 -15.54
C ALA A 73 24.44 -23.17 -15.51
N THR A 74 24.61 -24.02 -14.50
CA THR A 74 25.81 -24.82 -14.28
C THR A 74 25.42 -26.30 -14.23
N THR A 75 25.93 -27.07 -15.17
CA THR A 75 25.71 -28.53 -15.22
C THR A 75 26.77 -29.23 -14.38
N SER A 76 26.41 -29.66 -13.17
CA SER A 76 27.36 -30.34 -12.26
C SER A 76 27.61 -31.80 -12.66
N SER A 77 26.59 -32.45 -13.21
CA SER A 77 26.66 -33.83 -13.72
C SER A 77 25.63 -34.01 -14.83
N ALA A 78 25.62 -35.18 -15.47
CA ALA A 78 24.56 -35.54 -16.43
C ALA A 78 23.16 -35.67 -15.78
N THR A 79 23.06 -35.52 -14.45
CA THR A 79 21.84 -35.69 -13.68
C THR A 79 21.43 -34.47 -12.85
N VAL A 80 22.29 -33.44 -12.79
CA VAL A 80 22.05 -32.23 -11.99
C VAL A 80 22.48 -30.98 -12.74
N VAL A 81 21.56 -30.02 -12.84
CA VAL A 81 21.80 -28.65 -13.30
C VAL A 81 21.39 -27.69 -12.20
N THR A 82 22.26 -26.75 -11.84
CA THR A 82 21.91 -25.61 -10.98
C THR A 82 21.69 -24.39 -11.83
N VAL A 83 20.55 -23.72 -11.68
CA VAL A 83 20.20 -22.51 -12.41
C VAL A 83 19.78 -21.42 -11.42
N VAL A 84 20.15 -20.17 -11.70
CA VAL A 84 19.64 -19.01 -10.94
C VAL A 84 18.47 -18.40 -11.70
N THR A 85 17.31 -18.27 -11.03
CA THR A 85 16.09 -17.73 -11.65
C THR A 85 16.27 -16.26 -12.05
N PRO A 86 15.71 -15.85 -13.20
CA PRO A 86 15.63 -14.43 -13.54
C PRO A 86 14.49 -13.75 -12.76
N GLU A 87 14.42 -12.42 -12.87
CA GLU A 87 13.23 -11.66 -12.45
C GLU A 87 11.98 -12.16 -13.19
N GLY A 88 10.87 -12.19 -12.47
CA GLY A 88 9.56 -12.60 -12.95
C GLY A 88 8.47 -11.69 -12.41
N LYS A 89 7.23 -12.15 -12.52
CA LYS A 89 6.06 -11.40 -12.05
C LYS A 89 5.49 -12.05 -10.80
N ALA A 90 5.25 -11.25 -9.76
CA ALA A 90 4.60 -11.70 -8.53
C ALA A 90 3.29 -12.46 -8.79
N GLY A 91 3.13 -13.61 -8.13
CA GLY A 91 1.98 -14.50 -8.24
C GLY A 91 1.92 -15.37 -9.51
N GLU A 92 2.88 -15.26 -10.43
CA GLU A 92 2.86 -15.99 -11.70
C GLU A 92 3.60 -17.33 -11.63
N SER A 93 2.95 -18.40 -12.11
CA SER A 93 3.59 -19.70 -12.33
C SER A 93 4.00 -19.89 -13.80
N VAL A 94 5.30 -20.04 -14.05
CA VAL A 94 5.89 -20.15 -15.39
C VAL A 94 6.39 -21.55 -15.70
N SER A 95 6.36 -21.94 -16.98
CA SER A 95 6.95 -23.20 -17.45
C SER A 95 8.47 -23.16 -17.39
N VAL A 96 9.10 -24.25 -16.97
CA VAL A 96 10.57 -24.38 -17.00
C VAL A 96 10.97 -25.23 -18.20
N VAL A 97 11.79 -24.69 -19.09
CA VAL A 97 12.26 -25.39 -20.31
C VAL A 97 13.76 -25.59 -20.23
N ILE A 98 14.18 -26.83 -20.48
CA ILE A 98 15.56 -27.29 -20.41
C ILE A 98 16.00 -27.68 -21.81
N THR A 99 17.15 -27.17 -22.23
CA THR A 99 17.72 -27.41 -23.55
C THR A 99 19.20 -27.72 -23.42
N ASN A 100 19.63 -28.89 -23.88
CA ASN A 100 21.06 -29.16 -24.00
C ASN A 100 21.67 -28.36 -25.17
N ASN A 101 22.82 -27.72 -24.96
CA ASN A 101 23.39 -26.80 -25.97
C ASN A 101 24.08 -27.51 -27.14
N GLY A 102 24.48 -28.78 -26.99
CA GLY A 102 24.94 -29.63 -28.10
C GLY A 102 23.81 -29.96 -29.07
N LYS A 103 24.15 -30.37 -30.31
CA LYS A 103 23.15 -30.65 -31.37
C LYS A 103 22.76 -32.14 -31.44
N PRO A 104 21.50 -32.48 -31.80
CA PRO A 104 20.38 -31.56 -32.03
C PRO A 104 19.93 -30.84 -30.75
N ASP A 105 19.41 -29.64 -30.94
CA ASP A 105 18.97 -28.74 -29.88
C ASP A 105 17.46 -28.89 -29.74
N VAL A 106 17.04 -29.67 -28.74
CA VAL A 106 15.66 -30.07 -28.52
C VAL A 106 15.23 -29.54 -27.14
N PRO A 107 14.28 -28.60 -27.07
CA PRO A 107 13.78 -28.08 -25.80
C PRO A 107 12.79 -29.05 -25.16
N VAL A 108 12.97 -29.30 -23.86
CA VAL A 108 12.08 -30.15 -23.03
C VAL A 108 11.48 -29.33 -21.91
N THR A 109 10.16 -29.36 -21.81
CA THR A 109 9.44 -28.69 -20.71
C THR A 109 9.37 -29.62 -19.51
N LEU A 110 9.79 -29.14 -18.35
CA LEU A 110 9.60 -29.82 -17.08
C LEU A 110 8.10 -29.86 -16.74
N ASN A 111 7.63 -30.96 -16.14
CA ASN A 111 6.22 -31.09 -15.75
C ASN A 111 5.83 -30.10 -14.64
N GLU A 112 6.77 -29.78 -13.76
CA GLU A 112 6.61 -28.78 -12.70
C GLU A 112 6.77 -27.35 -13.26
N LYS A 113 6.03 -26.42 -12.67
CA LYS A 113 6.16 -24.99 -12.94
C LYS A 113 6.90 -24.31 -11.79
N PHE A 114 7.60 -23.22 -12.10
CA PHE A 114 8.21 -22.38 -11.09
C PHE A 114 7.25 -21.23 -10.77
N THR A 115 6.98 -20.99 -9.49
CA THR A 115 6.09 -19.90 -9.06
C THR A 115 6.91 -18.75 -8.49
N TYR A 116 6.70 -17.55 -9.04
CA TYR A 116 7.20 -16.32 -8.46
C TYR A 116 6.26 -15.87 -7.35
N THR A 117 6.72 -15.94 -6.10
CA THR A 117 5.98 -15.44 -4.94
C THR A 117 6.12 -13.93 -4.86
N ASP A 118 5.11 -13.26 -4.34
CA ASP A 118 5.19 -11.84 -4.00
C ASP A 118 5.95 -11.68 -2.67
N ALA A 119 7.13 -11.08 -2.73
CA ALA A 119 7.99 -10.84 -1.58
C ALA A 119 8.22 -9.35 -1.32
N THR A 120 7.55 -8.47 -2.07
CA THR A 120 7.66 -7.02 -1.91
C THR A 120 6.72 -6.56 -0.80
N PRO A 121 7.22 -5.89 0.26
CA PRO A 121 6.35 -5.36 1.29
C PRO A 121 5.54 -4.14 0.83
N PRO A 122 4.32 -3.93 1.39
CA PRO A 122 3.54 -2.74 1.11
C PRO A 122 4.22 -1.50 1.71
N THR A 123 4.04 -0.36 1.05
CA THR A 123 4.50 0.97 1.51
C THR A 123 3.36 1.97 1.43
N VAL A 124 3.34 2.97 2.31
CA VAL A 124 2.36 4.07 2.21
C VAL A 124 2.78 5.01 1.08
N THR A 125 1.88 5.25 0.12
CA THR A 125 2.12 6.10 -1.06
C THR A 125 1.52 7.48 -0.93
N SER A 126 0.38 7.60 -0.24
CA SER A 126 -0.25 8.89 0.05
C SER A 126 -1.21 8.80 1.23
N THR A 127 -1.49 9.95 1.83
CA THR A 127 -2.46 10.10 2.91
C THR A 127 -3.39 11.27 2.59
N ASP A 128 -4.63 11.17 3.04
CA ASP A 128 -5.60 12.25 3.03
C ASP A 128 -6.17 12.45 4.45
N PRO A 129 -5.78 13.55 5.13
CA PRO A 129 -4.96 14.65 4.63
C PRO A 129 -3.50 14.25 4.42
N ALA A 130 -2.81 14.97 3.52
CA ALA A 130 -1.38 14.81 3.33
C ALA A 130 -0.62 15.34 4.56
N ASP A 131 0.61 14.85 4.79
CA ASP A 131 1.46 15.33 5.88
C ASP A 131 1.67 16.85 5.81
N GLY A 132 1.57 17.50 6.96
CA GLY A 132 1.66 18.95 7.12
C GLY A 132 0.43 19.73 6.63
N THR A 133 -0.65 19.08 6.20
CA THR A 133 -1.87 19.79 5.77
C THR A 133 -2.45 20.63 6.91
N VAL A 134 -2.89 21.85 6.59
CA VAL A 134 -3.63 22.73 7.50
C VAL A 134 -5.03 22.91 6.94
N LEU A 135 -6.06 22.47 7.68
CA LEU A 135 -7.46 22.63 7.31
C LEU A 135 -8.02 23.90 7.96
N SER A 136 -8.43 24.88 7.15
CA SER A 136 -8.81 26.23 7.63
C SER A 136 -10.14 26.78 7.12
N GLU A 137 -10.93 25.99 6.39
CA GLU A 137 -12.22 26.43 5.81
C GLU A 137 -13.28 25.34 6.05
N TYR A 138 -13.83 25.32 7.26
CA TYR A 138 -14.86 24.36 7.65
C TYR A 138 -16.11 25.07 8.17
N GLU A 139 -17.25 24.47 7.87
CA GLU A 139 -18.58 24.98 8.19
C GLU A 139 -18.92 24.81 9.68
N ASP A 140 -18.42 23.73 10.30
CA ASP A 140 -18.68 23.37 11.70
C ASP A 140 -17.37 23.06 12.43
N SER A 141 -17.06 23.84 13.46
CA SER A 141 -15.87 23.68 14.30
C SER A 141 -15.82 22.36 15.06
N LEU A 142 -16.97 21.72 15.26
CA LEU A 142 -17.08 20.47 16.02
C LEU A 142 -16.98 19.23 15.14
N ASN A 143 -17.22 19.39 13.85
CA ASN A 143 -17.19 18.31 12.87
C ASN A 143 -16.53 18.81 11.60
N ILE A 144 -15.21 18.93 11.65
CA ILE A 144 -14.41 19.25 10.47
C ILE A 144 -14.38 18.04 9.53
N ARG A 145 -14.23 16.85 10.12
CA ARG A 145 -14.01 15.61 9.39
C ARG A 145 -14.17 14.40 10.31
N ASP A 146 -14.51 13.25 9.76
CA ASP A 146 -14.59 11.97 10.46
C ASP A 146 -13.63 10.90 9.87
N SER A 147 -12.93 11.27 8.79
CA SER A 147 -12.53 10.44 7.66
C SER A 147 -11.09 10.28 7.15
N LEU A 148 -10.08 9.70 7.80
CA LEU A 148 -8.72 9.61 7.18
C LEU A 148 -8.63 8.54 6.09
N THR A 149 -7.92 8.80 4.99
CA THR A 149 -7.58 7.75 4.00
C THR A 149 -6.07 7.57 3.87
N VAL A 150 -5.62 6.32 3.76
CA VAL A 150 -4.23 5.93 3.53
C VAL A 150 -4.17 5.04 2.29
N SER A 151 -3.32 5.38 1.34
CA SER A 151 -3.08 4.59 0.13
C SER A 151 -1.72 3.89 0.21
N PHE A 152 -1.65 2.67 -0.33
CA PHE A 152 -0.48 1.81 -0.32
C PHE A 152 0.04 1.52 -1.74
N SER A 153 1.27 1.02 -1.85
CA SER A 153 1.89 0.60 -3.12
C SER A 153 1.16 -0.58 -3.77
N GLU A 154 0.45 -1.37 -2.97
CA GLU A 154 -0.23 -2.59 -3.37
C GLU A 154 -1.45 -2.88 -2.49
N ALA A 155 -2.13 -3.99 -2.75
CA ALA A 155 -3.31 -4.38 -2.00
C ALA A 155 -2.94 -4.87 -0.60
N VAL A 156 -3.62 -4.34 0.43
CA VAL A 156 -3.41 -4.73 1.82
C VAL A 156 -4.65 -5.39 2.42
N ASP A 157 -4.45 -6.30 3.38
CA ASP A 157 -5.55 -6.76 4.23
C ASP A 157 -5.92 -5.65 5.21
N ALA A 158 -7.06 -4.98 4.99
CA ALA A 158 -7.52 -3.89 5.84
C ALA A 158 -7.67 -4.29 7.32
N ASN A 159 -7.86 -5.58 7.65
CA ASN A 159 -7.95 -6.05 9.03
C ASN A 159 -6.60 -6.13 9.74
N SER A 160 -5.50 -6.16 8.99
CA SER A 160 -4.14 -6.13 9.54
C SER A 160 -3.70 -4.71 9.91
N VAL A 161 -4.29 -3.69 9.28
CA VAL A 161 -3.84 -2.31 9.41
C VAL A 161 -4.27 -1.72 10.74
N ASN A 162 -3.29 -1.26 11.52
CA ASN A 162 -3.50 -0.53 12.75
C ASN A 162 -3.28 0.97 12.49
N ILE A 163 -4.29 1.79 12.82
CA ILE A 163 -4.23 3.25 12.70
C ILE A 163 -4.46 3.85 14.07
N GLN A 164 -3.43 4.54 14.56
CA GLN A 164 -3.46 5.27 15.82
C GLN A 164 -3.47 6.77 15.54
N VAL A 165 -4.42 7.49 16.11
CA VAL A 165 -4.57 8.93 15.90
C VAL A 165 -4.44 9.65 17.23
N ALA A 166 -3.27 10.23 17.49
CA ALA A 166 -3.02 11.07 18.66
C ALA A 166 -3.51 12.49 18.41
N ILE A 167 -4.07 13.12 19.44
CA ILE A 167 -4.61 14.48 19.38
C ILE A 167 -3.77 15.39 20.29
N ALA A 168 -3.36 16.52 19.76
CA ALA A 168 -2.73 17.61 20.50
C ALA A 168 -3.42 18.95 20.17
N LYS A 169 -3.22 19.97 21.02
CA LYS A 169 -3.66 21.34 20.70
C LYS A 169 -2.68 22.00 19.73
N THR A 170 -3.20 22.94 18.94
CA THR A 170 -2.39 23.94 18.25
C THR A 170 -2.14 25.14 19.17
N GLU A 171 -1.20 26.02 18.82
CA GLU A 171 -0.96 27.27 19.56
C GLU A 171 -2.17 28.23 19.51
N GLU A 172 -3.00 28.12 18.46
CA GLU A 172 -4.25 28.87 18.30
C GLU A 172 -5.40 28.27 19.12
N SER A 173 -5.23 27.06 19.65
CA SER A 173 -6.21 26.44 20.52
C SER A 173 -6.11 27.07 21.90
N LEU A 174 -7.15 27.80 22.29
CA LEU A 174 -7.30 28.30 23.66
C LEU A 174 -7.66 27.18 24.65
N SER A 175 -7.89 25.98 24.12
CA SER A 175 -8.29 24.80 24.84
C SER A 175 -7.24 23.73 24.88
N GLU A 176 -7.18 23.04 26.00
CA GLU A 176 -6.60 21.70 25.97
C GLU A 176 -7.50 20.80 25.10
N PRO A 177 -6.94 19.80 24.41
CA PRO A 177 -7.69 18.57 24.24
C PRO A 177 -7.62 17.85 25.62
N ALA A 178 -8.55 16.99 26.02
CA ALA A 178 -8.61 15.65 25.46
C ALA A 178 -7.25 15.13 24.91
N GLU A 179 -6.10 15.44 25.54
CA GLU A 179 -4.84 14.74 25.24
C GLU A 179 -5.15 13.25 25.28
N GLY A 180 -4.91 12.56 24.18
CA GLY A 180 -5.39 11.19 24.04
C GLY A 180 -5.44 10.71 22.61
N MET A 181 -6.08 9.55 22.46
CA MET A 181 -6.22 8.84 21.20
C MET A 181 -7.64 8.98 20.69
N LEU A 182 -7.80 9.34 19.42
CA LEU A 182 -9.08 9.26 18.73
C LEU A 182 -9.36 7.80 18.40
N SER A 183 -10.45 7.26 18.93
CA SER A 183 -10.92 5.91 18.60
C SER A 183 -11.66 5.93 17.25
N GLY A 184 -11.65 4.79 16.57
CA GLY A 184 -12.31 4.62 15.29
C GLY A 184 -12.09 3.24 14.69
N THR A 185 -12.63 3.04 13.50
CA THR A 185 -12.57 1.78 12.77
C THR A 185 -11.80 1.93 11.46
N VAL A 186 -10.95 0.97 11.15
CA VAL A 186 -10.29 0.86 9.85
C VAL A 186 -11.10 -0.07 8.94
N SER A 187 -11.39 0.38 7.73
CA SER A 187 -12.04 -0.41 6.69
C SER A 187 -11.45 -0.09 5.32
N GLY A 188 -11.53 -0.99 4.36
CA GLY A 188 -10.95 -0.74 3.04
C GLY A 188 -10.83 -2.00 2.19
N SER A 189 -10.37 -1.82 0.97
CA SER A 189 -10.09 -2.92 0.04
C SER A 189 -9.12 -2.46 -1.04
N GLY A 190 -8.34 -3.40 -1.57
CA GLY A 190 -7.30 -3.07 -2.56
C GLY A 190 -6.22 -2.22 -1.90
N ASN A 191 -5.80 -1.17 -2.59
CA ASN A 191 -4.64 -0.37 -2.19
C ASN A 191 -4.97 0.76 -1.21
N SER A 192 -6.19 0.85 -0.68
CA SER A 192 -6.55 1.93 0.23
C SER A 192 -7.37 1.45 1.42
N VAL A 193 -7.13 2.10 2.55
CA VAL A 193 -7.91 1.98 3.77
C VAL A 193 -8.37 3.34 4.25
N THR A 194 -9.53 3.36 4.88
CA THR A 194 -10.13 4.51 5.50
C THR A 194 -10.29 4.25 6.99
N PHE A 195 -9.75 5.15 7.81
CA PHE A 195 -10.06 5.22 9.23
C PHE A 195 -11.24 6.17 9.43
N THR A 196 -12.32 5.66 10.01
CA THR A 196 -13.49 6.43 10.41
C THR A 196 -13.48 6.60 11.92
N ALA A 197 -13.39 7.84 12.39
CA ALA A 197 -13.37 8.17 13.80
C ALA A 197 -14.75 7.99 14.44
N ASP A 198 -14.79 7.48 15.66
CA ASP A 198 -16.05 7.34 16.44
C ASP A 198 -16.64 8.71 16.81
N MET A 199 -15.76 9.71 16.91
CA MET A 199 -16.13 11.11 17.12
C MET A 199 -15.49 11.98 16.05
N PRO A 200 -16.20 12.99 15.53
CA PRO A 200 -15.64 13.93 14.59
C PRO A 200 -14.39 14.66 15.11
N MET A 201 -13.48 14.96 14.18
CA MET A 201 -12.34 15.83 14.39
C MET A 201 -12.78 17.27 14.53
N ARG A 202 -12.17 17.98 15.48
CA ARG A 202 -12.51 19.35 15.89
C ARG A 202 -11.45 20.33 15.44
N CYS A 203 -11.82 21.59 15.33
CA CYS A 203 -10.92 22.70 15.04
C CYS A 203 -9.85 22.92 16.12
N GLY A 204 -8.78 23.63 15.76
CA GLY A 204 -7.71 23.99 16.68
C GLY A 204 -6.94 22.78 17.21
N ARG A 205 -6.98 21.65 16.51
CA ARG A 205 -6.30 20.41 16.89
C ARG A 205 -5.24 20.04 15.87
N MET A 206 -4.15 19.46 16.38
CA MET A 206 -3.17 18.73 15.62
C MET A 206 -3.44 17.25 15.80
N TYR A 207 -3.46 16.53 14.68
CA TYR A 207 -3.65 15.09 14.64
C TYR A 207 -2.37 14.45 14.13
N THR A 208 -1.77 13.60 14.95
CA THR A 208 -0.63 12.76 14.53
C THR A 208 -1.14 11.35 14.32
N VAL A 209 -1.03 10.87 13.09
CA VAL A 209 -1.52 9.56 12.67
C VAL A 209 -0.33 8.64 12.48
N THR A 210 -0.37 7.48 13.12
CA THR A 210 0.61 6.40 12.94
C THR A 210 -0.08 5.19 12.34
N VAL A 211 0.44 4.72 11.22
CA VAL A 211 0.00 3.53 10.48
C VAL A 211 1.02 2.43 10.70
N SER A 212 0.59 1.28 11.22
CA SER A 212 1.45 0.12 11.48
C SER A 212 0.75 -1.19 11.13
N ASP A 213 1.50 -2.28 11.21
CA ASP A 213 1.01 -3.67 11.18
C ASP A 213 0.36 -4.12 9.86
N ALA A 214 0.26 -3.24 8.87
CA ALA A 214 -0.30 -3.54 7.56
C ALA A 214 0.46 -4.70 6.89
N THR A 215 -0.28 -5.72 6.46
CA THR A 215 0.23 -6.81 5.64
C THR A 215 -0.45 -6.80 4.28
N ASP A 216 0.32 -7.05 3.22
CA ASP A 216 -0.26 -7.29 1.89
C ASP A 216 -1.02 -8.62 1.83
N MET A 217 -1.57 -8.93 0.65
CA MET A 217 -2.30 -10.18 0.42
C MET A 217 -1.41 -11.44 0.37
N ALA A 218 -0.10 -11.28 0.23
CA ALA A 218 0.89 -12.35 0.27
C ALA A 218 1.47 -12.58 1.68
N GLY A 219 1.14 -11.71 2.64
CA GLY A 219 1.59 -11.75 4.02
C GLY A 219 2.88 -10.98 4.30
N ASN A 220 3.39 -10.18 3.36
CA ASN A 220 4.55 -9.32 3.64
C ASN A 220 4.08 -8.12 4.48
N ALA A 221 4.79 -7.88 5.58
CA ALA A 221 4.47 -6.81 6.51
C ALA A 221 5.13 -5.49 6.08
N LEU A 222 4.40 -4.39 6.24
CA LEU A 222 4.93 -3.03 6.19
C LEU A 222 6.19 -2.94 7.05
N VAL A 223 7.31 -2.57 6.42
CA VAL A 223 8.64 -2.65 7.06
C VAL A 223 8.76 -1.66 8.22
N ASP A 224 8.38 -0.40 7.97
CA ASP A 224 8.44 0.68 8.94
C ASP A 224 7.05 1.30 9.10
N SER A 225 6.66 1.57 10.34
CA SER A 225 5.45 2.35 10.61
C SER A 225 5.53 3.71 9.93
N HIS A 226 4.44 4.15 9.32
CA HIS A 226 4.36 5.46 8.69
C HIS A 226 3.68 6.44 9.63
N SER A 227 4.29 7.61 9.85
CA SER A 227 3.72 8.67 10.69
C SER A 227 3.59 9.96 9.89
N PHE A 228 2.44 10.59 10.00
CA PHE A 228 2.15 11.90 9.41
C PHE A 228 1.30 12.73 10.36
N SER A 229 1.23 14.02 10.10
CA SER A 229 0.43 14.94 10.89
C SER A 229 -0.32 15.91 10.01
N PHE A 230 -1.46 16.37 10.49
CA PHE A 230 -2.16 17.52 9.92
C PHE A 230 -2.78 18.32 11.06
N SER A 231 -3.06 19.58 10.80
CA SER A 231 -3.69 20.45 11.77
C SER A 231 -4.98 21.04 11.23
N THR A 232 -5.80 21.50 12.16
CA THR A 232 -7.01 22.25 11.91
C THR A 232 -6.82 23.60 12.59
N THR A 233 -7.01 24.69 11.86
CA THR A 233 -6.96 26.03 12.49
C THR A 233 -8.17 26.21 13.39
N THR A 234 -8.22 27.27 14.19
CA THR A 234 -9.48 27.74 14.77
C THR A 234 -10.19 28.66 13.77
N PRO A 235 -11.54 28.73 13.78
CA PRO A 235 -12.23 29.71 12.97
C PRO A 235 -12.07 31.08 13.62
N GLU A 236 -12.15 32.15 12.82
CA GLU A 236 -12.06 33.52 13.33
C GLU A 236 -13.11 33.77 14.43
N LEU A 237 -12.69 34.39 15.54
CA LEU A 237 -13.58 34.77 16.64
C LEU A 237 -14.29 36.07 16.26
N VAL A 238 -15.62 36.05 16.09
CA VAL A 238 -16.35 37.19 15.50
C VAL A 238 -17.06 38.04 16.57
N ARG A 239 -17.58 37.43 17.63
CA ARG A 239 -18.27 38.13 18.73
C ARG A 239 -17.98 37.48 20.07
N SER A 240 -17.87 38.29 21.13
CA SER A 240 -18.06 37.83 22.49
C SER A 240 -19.41 38.29 23.02
N TYR A 241 -20.18 37.37 23.60
CA TYR A 241 -21.34 37.67 24.40
C TYR A 241 -20.93 37.84 25.84
N HIS A 242 -21.38 38.92 26.45
CA HIS A 242 -21.15 39.18 27.86
C HIS A 242 -22.34 38.67 28.66
N VAL A 243 -22.14 37.60 29.43
CA VAL A 243 -23.16 36.98 30.28
C VAL A 243 -23.72 38.00 31.25
N LYS A 244 -25.04 38.23 31.22
CA LYS A 244 -25.71 39.19 32.10
C LYS A 244 -26.18 38.48 33.36
N GLU A 245 -26.39 39.25 34.43
CA GLU A 245 -26.88 38.71 35.70
C GLU A 245 -28.30 38.12 35.58
N GLU A 246 -29.12 38.70 34.71
CA GLU A 246 -30.45 38.17 34.33
C GLU A 246 -30.37 36.88 33.53
N ASP A 247 -29.21 36.55 32.95
CA ASP A 247 -29.07 35.32 32.20
C ASP A 247 -28.89 34.11 33.13
N ILE A 248 -28.70 34.27 34.45
CA ILE A 248 -28.37 33.17 35.38
C ILE A 248 -29.58 32.87 36.26
N GLU A 249 -30.47 32.00 35.78
CA GLU A 249 -31.71 31.65 36.49
C GLU A 249 -31.59 30.41 37.40
N ASP A 250 -30.56 29.57 37.25
CA ASP A 250 -30.32 28.37 38.07
C ASP A 250 -28.83 28.17 38.47
N GLU A 251 -28.60 27.41 39.54
CA GLU A 251 -27.25 27.07 40.05
C GLU A 251 -26.48 26.09 39.13
N ASN A 252 -27.13 25.56 38.10
CA ASN A 252 -26.64 24.48 37.23
C ASN A 252 -26.39 24.93 35.76
N GLY A 253 -26.54 26.22 35.43
CA GLY A 253 -26.18 26.85 34.16
C GLY A 253 -26.99 26.45 32.91
N GLU A 254 -27.87 25.44 32.97
CA GLU A 254 -28.59 24.93 31.78
C GLU A 254 -29.69 25.90 31.31
N ALA A 255 -30.48 26.47 32.22
CA ALA A 255 -31.48 27.50 31.88
C ALA A 255 -30.81 28.77 31.36
N ALA A 256 -29.65 29.10 31.92
CA ALA A 256 -28.89 30.29 31.57
C ALA A 256 -28.41 30.29 30.12
N LEU A 257 -27.86 29.17 29.67
CA LEU A 257 -27.44 29.00 28.28
C LEU A 257 -28.61 29.06 27.29
N ARG A 258 -29.79 28.54 27.67
CA ARG A 258 -31.00 28.63 26.84
C ARG A 258 -31.50 30.07 26.71
N LEU A 259 -31.46 30.83 27.80
CA LEU A 259 -31.86 32.24 27.80
C LEU A 259 -30.92 33.09 26.93
N ILE A 260 -29.61 32.87 27.03
CA ILE A 260 -28.59 33.51 26.19
C ILE A 260 -28.80 33.15 24.71
N ALA A 261 -29.02 31.86 24.40
CA ALA A 261 -29.28 31.40 23.05
C ALA A 261 -30.58 31.95 22.44
N SER A 262 -31.61 32.24 23.25
CA SER A 262 -32.85 32.84 22.75
C SER A 262 -32.72 34.34 22.39
N ARG A 263 -31.56 34.95 22.64
CA ARG A 263 -31.36 36.37 22.32
C ARG A 263 -31.16 36.54 20.80
N PRO A 264 -31.83 37.53 20.18
CA PRO A 264 -31.60 37.85 18.77
C PRO A 264 -30.13 38.17 18.43
N GLU A 265 -29.36 38.62 19.43
CA GLU A 265 -27.94 38.95 19.34
C GLU A 265 -27.02 37.72 19.21
N ILE A 266 -27.50 36.54 19.63
CA ILE A 266 -26.80 35.25 19.74
C ILE A 266 -27.34 34.19 18.76
N TYR A 267 -28.36 34.54 17.96
CA TYR A 267 -29.12 33.67 17.03
C TYR A 267 -30.29 32.91 17.67
N ASP A 268 -31.50 33.07 17.12
CA ASP A 268 -32.77 32.49 17.59
C ASP A 268 -32.94 30.99 17.22
N ASP A 269 -31.90 30.17 17.42
CA ASP A 269 -31.87 28.76 17.01
C ASP A 269 -31.39 27.83 18.16
N PRO A 270 -32.29 27.02 18.75
CA PRO A 270 -31.95 26.09 19.83
C PRO A 270 -30.89 25.04 19.50
N GLU A 271 -30.68 24.66 18.22
CA GLU A 271 -29.62 23.69 17.86
C GLU A 271 -28.21 24.28 18.00
N LYS A 272 -28.10 25.61 17.99
CA LYS A 272 -26.83 26.33 18.19
C LYS A 272 -26.39 26.35 19.66
N TRP A 273 -27.26 25.95 20.59
CA TRP A 273 -26.93 25.78 22.02
C TRP A 273 -25.80 24.78 22.25
N THR A 274 -25.93 23.56 21.72
CA THR A 274 -24.90 22.52 21.84
C THR A 274 -23.61 22.95 21.18
N ARG A 275 -23.71 23.72 20.08
CA ARG A 275 -22.55 24.29 19.38
C ARG A 275 -21.85 25.37 20.20
N LEU A 276 -22.58 26.32 20.77
CA LEU A 276 -22.04 27.40 21.61
C LEU A 276 -21.27 26.83 22.81
N VAL A 277 -21.88 25.88 23.51
CA VAL A 277 -21.26 25.16 24.63
C VAL A 277 -19.98 24.46 24.16
N ALA A 278 -20.03 23.65 23.11
CA ALA A 278 -18.86 22.88 22.68
C ALA A 278 -17.77 23.74 22.00
N GLY A 279 -18.12 24.86 21.39
CA GLY A 279 -17.17 25.84 20.83
C GLY A 279 -16.50 26.72 21.89
N ASN A 280 -17.11 26.84 23.08
CA ASN A 280 -16.59 27.56 24.24
C ASN A 280 -16.03 26.66 25.34
N GLN A 281 -16.28 25.34 25.30
CA GLN A 281 -15.51 24.34 26.05
C GLN A 281 -14.00 24.47 25.80
N ASP A 282 -13.67 25.16 24.71
CA ASP A 282 -12.31 25.49 24.37
C ASP A 282 -11.70 26.66 25.17
N ASP A 283 -12.48 27.56 25.77
CA ASP A 283 -11.93 28.62 26.61
C ASP A 283 -12.03 28.16 28.06
N TYR A 284 -10.88 27.90 28.71
CA TYR A 284 -10.67 27.40 30.09
C TYR A 284 -11.56 27.97 31.23
N ILE A 285 -12.43 28.93 30.94
CA ILE A 285 -13.35 29.64 31.82
C ILE A 285 -14.79 29.09 31.68
N PHE A 286 -15.08 28.25 30.68
CA PHE A 286 -16.42 27.74 30.42
C PHE A 286 -16.72 26.46 31.20
N ASP A 287 -17.19 26.63 32.45
CA ASP A 287 -17.94 25.60 33.15
C ASP A 287 -19.43 25.78 32.81
N ARG A 288 -19.98 24.84 32.04
CA ARG A 288 -21.39 24.90 31.62
C ARG A 288 -22.35 24.90 32.81
N ASP A 289 -21.91 24.34 33.94
CA ASP A 289 -22.70 24.20 35.16
C ASP A 289 -22.48 25.42 36.10
N ARG A 290 -21.58 26.35 35.75
CA ARG A 290 -21.24 27.55 36.54
C ARG A 290 -20.96 28.78 35.68
N LEU A 291 -21.97 29.26 34.96
CA LEU A 291 -21.90 30.56 34.32
C LEU A 291 -21.81 31.69 35.35
N ILE A 292 -20.93 32.67 35.10
CA ILE A 292 -20.75 33.83 35.98
C ILE A 292 -21.14 35.10 35.21
N ALA A 293 -21.88 36.00 35.87
CA ALA A 293 -22.19 37.30 35.29
C ALA A 293 -20.88 38.05 34.98
N GLY A 294 -20.75 38.54 33.75
CA GLY A 294 -19.53 39.17 33.25
C GLY A 294 -18.56 38.24 32.52
N GLN A 295 -18.85 36.94 32.47
CA GLN A 295 -18.11 36.00 31.62
C GLN A 295 -18.32 36.32 30.14
N HIS A 296 -17.28 36.14 29.33
CA HIS A 296 -17.36 36.25 27.87
C HIS A 296 -17.52 34.85 27.25
N LEU A 297 -18.55 34.70 26.41
CA LEU A 297 -18.73 33.54 25.53
C LEU A 297 -18.40 33.94 24.10
N TRP A 298 -17.50 33.25 23.44
CA TRP A 298 -17.11 33.52 22.06
C TRP A 298 -18.02 32.80 21.07
N ILE A 299 -18.45 33.54 20.06
CA ILE A 299 -19.17 33.02 18.90
C ILE A 299 -18.19 32.95 17.74
N ARG A 300 -17.98 31.74 17.24
CA ARG A 300 -17.08 31.44 16.12
C ARG A 300 -17.74 31.83 14.80
N ARG A 301 -16.93 32.19 13.80
CA ARG A 301 -17.39 32.43 12.42
C ARG A 301 -17.90 31.14 11.77
N GLY A 302 -18.94 31.23 10.95
CA GLY A 302 -19.34 30.15 10.03
C GLY A 302 -20.85 30.02 9.80
N PRO A 303 -21.30 29.41 8.69
CA PRO A 303 -22.73 29.23 8.40
C PRO A 303 -23.47 28.37 9.41
N ALA A 304 -22.79 27.43 10.11
CA ALA A 304 -23.36 26.73 11.27
C ALA A 304 -23.78 27.68 12.40
N TRP A 305 -23.20 28.88 12.46
CA TRP A 305 -23.53 29.95 13.39
C TRP A 305 -24.52 30.96 12.81
N GLY A 306 -24.82 30.94 11.51
CA GLY A 306 -25.78 31.87 10.88
C GLY A 306 -25.16 33.12 10.28
N ASP A 307 -23.84 33.16 10.15
CA ASP A 307 -23.16 34.09 9.25
C ASP A 307 -23.58 33.79 7.80
N LYS A 308 -23.82 34.85 7.01
CA LYS A 308 -24.11 34.76 5.57
C LYS A 308 -22.88 35.09 4.73
#